data_AF-A0A7W9GBJ8-F1
#
_entry.id   AF-A0A7W9GBJ8-F1
#
_cell.length_a   1.000
_cell.length_b   1.000
_cell.length_c   1.000
_cell.angle_alpha   90.00
_cell.angle_beta   90.00
_cell.angle_gamma   90.00
#
_symmetry.space_group_name_H-M   'P 1'
#
loop_
_entity.id
_entity.type
_entity.pdbx_description
1 polymer ?
#
loop_
_entity_poly.entity_id
_entity_poly.type
_entity_poly.pdbx_seq_one_letter_code
_entity_poly.pdbx_strand_id
1 'polypeptide(L)'
;MKRTLALLLLVAGCATPLADAAGPTYTCHDRPIPVDVMSTGRPATQLGPDGRAALKGQEVRPVKDLDKWRIVEESGERVAIIKEFDEPEKRGRATVTHDFLVVERFGPPAADGRPSWHLRSSGGCNLQRDLGDLGVAEVALDPAKPATGNSLHLLVTEQACAGGQSADGRIRVVGLEETDRDVRLVIGVERAPGDMHTCLGNPATPYTVELSRPLGDRVPRNAALHPMREIVKP
;
A
#
# COMPACT_ATOMS: atom_id res chain seq x y z
N MET A 1 -9.53 31.59 -66.31
CA MET A 1 -8.80 31.88 -65.05
C MET A 1 -9.73 31.61 -63.87
N LYS A 2 -9.64 30.44 -63.23
CA LYS A 2 -10.36 30.10 -61.99
C LYS A 2 -9.31 29.57 -61.00
N ARG A 3 -9.09 30.32 -59.91
CA ARG A 3 -8.20 29.93 -58.81
C ARG A 3 -9.04 29.20 -57.77
N THR A 4 -8.76 27.92 -57.57
CA THR A 4 -9.36 27.10 -56.51
C THR A 4 -8.47 27.23 -55.28
N LEU A 5 -9.01 27.78 -54.20
CA LEU A 5 -8.35 27.89 -52.90
C LEU A 5 -8.57 26.57 -52.14
N ALA A 6 -7.50 25.85 -51.81
CA ALA A 6 -7.55 24.69 -50.92
C ALA A 6 -7.50 25.17 -49.47
N LEU A 7 -8.57 24.88 -48.71
CA LEU A 7 -8.69 25.18 -47.29
C LEU A 7 -8.09 23.99 -46.51
N LEU A 8 -6.90 24.17 -45.91
CA LEU A 8 -6.35 23.21 -44.94
C LEU A 8 -7.10 23.37 -43.60
N LEU A 9 -7.86 22.35 -43.20
CA LEU A 9 -8.34 22.20 -41.82
C LEU A 9 -7.23 21.60 -40.95
N LEU A 10 -6.73 22.36 -39.98
CA LEU A 10 -5.92 21.87 -38.86
C LEU A 10 -6.87 21.32 -37.79
N VAL A 11 -6.92 19.99 -37.65
CA VAL A 11 -7.59 19.33 -36.52
C VAL A 11 -6.60 19.32 -35.36
N ALA A 12 -6.79 20.22 -34.39
CA ALA A 12 -6.08 20.18 -33.13
C ALA A 12 -6.61 18.98 -32.31
N GLY A 13 -5.86 17.89 -32.31
CA GLY A 13 -6.12 16.75 -31.43
C GLY A 13 -5.85 17.15 -29.98
N CYS A 14 -6.89 17.22 -29.17
CA CYS A 14 -6.75 17.25 -27.72
C CYS A 14 -6.11 15.92 -27.29
N ALA A 15 -4.83 15.96 -26.91
CA ALA A 15 -4.20 14.85 -26.20
C ALA A 15 -4.85 14.76 -24.82
N THR A 16 -5.74 13.78 -24.63
CA THR A 16 -6.21 13.39 -23.31
C THR A 16 -5.02 12.83 -22.54
N PRO A 17 -4.61 13.41 -21.39
CA PRO A 17 -3.59 12.78 -20.58
C PRO A 17 -4.15 11.44 -20.09
N LEU A 18 -3.48 10.36 -20.51
CA LEU A 18 -3.74 9.00 -20.03
C LEU A 18 -3.51 8.94 -18.52
N ALA A 19 -4.33 8.16 -17.85
CA ALA A 19 -4.41 8.01 -16.42
C ALA A 19 -3.07 7.58 -15.80
N ASP A 20 -2.39 8.53 -15.15
CA ASP A 20 -1.37 8.29 -14.13
C ASP A 20 -1.46 9.36 -13.03
N ALA A 21 -2.68 9.85 -12.78
CA ALA A 21 -2.97 10.87 -11.77
C ALA A 21 -3.22 10.28 -10.37
N ALA A 22 -3.24 8.95 -10.25
CA ALA A 22 -3.25 8.31 -8.94
C ALA A 22 -1.81 8.36 -8.42
N GLY A 23 -1.54 9.25 -7.47
CA GLY A 23 -0.29 9.25 -6.72
C GLY A 23 -0.03 7.88 -6.07
N PRO A 24 1.14 7.69 -5.43
CA PRO A 24 1.46 6.41 -4.81
C PRO A 24 0.36 5.98 -3.84
N THR A 25 0.06 4.69 -3.83
CA THR A 25 -0.96 4.06 -2.97
C THR A 25 -0.33 2.99 -2.09
N TYR A 26 -0.94 2.78 -0.94
CA TYR A 26 -0.82 1.55 -0.17
C TYR A 26 -2.01 0.64 -0.47
N THR A 27 -1.92 -0.63 -0.05
CA THR A 27 -3.02 -1.58 -0.12
C THR A 27 -3.38 -2.10 1.26
N CYS A 28 -4.68 -2.26 1.50
CA CYS A 28 -5.27 -2.88 2.68
C CYS A 28 -6.43 -3.77 2.23
N HIS A 29 -6.30 -5.09 2.37
CA HIS A 29 -7.30 -6.05 1.86
C HIS A 29 -7.66 -5.82 0.38
N ASP A 30 -6.63 -5.67 -0.48
CA ASP A 30 -6.76 -5.37 -1.92
C ASP A 30 -7.46 -4.04 -2.23
N ARG A 31 -7.63 -3.16 -1.24
CA ARG A 31 -8.16 -1.80 -1.44
C ARG A 31 -7.03 -0.79 -1.49
N PRO A 32 -7.00 0.09 -2.51
CA PRO A 32 -6.02 1.16 -2.58
C PRO A 32 -6.31 2.21 -1.50
N ILE A 33 -5.27 2.59 -0.78
CA ILE A 33 -5.26 3.66 0.22
C ILE A 33 -4.30 4.74 -0.29
N PRO A 34 -4.81 5.93 -0.69
CA PRO A 34 -3.94 7.02 -1.12
C PRO A 34 -2.94 7.41 -0.01
N VAL A 35 -1.68 7.66 -0.38
CA VAL A 35 -0.61 7.98 0.60
C VAL A 35 -0.89 9.26 1.39
N ASP A 36 -1.59 10.23 0.80
CA ASP A 36 -1.96 11.49 1.45
C ASP A 36 -2.99 11.30 2.58
N VAL A 37 -3.81 10.25 2.53
CA VAL A 37 -4.74 9.89 3.62
C VAL A 37 -3.97 9.62 4.92
N MET A 38 -2.77 9.05 4.84
CA MET A 38 -1.95 8.74 6.02
C MET A 38 -1.34 9.99 6.66
N SER A 39 -1.02 11.01 5.87
CA SER A 39 -0.30 12.20 6.36
C SER A 39 -1.22 13.38 6.64
N THR A 40 -2.20 13.61 5.76
CA THR A 40 -3.06 14.79 5.76
C THR A 40 -4.56 14.45 5.69
N GLY A 41 -4.90 13.16 5.78
CA GLY A 41 -6.28 12.69 5.69
C GLY A 41 -7.20 13.34 6.72
N ARG A 42 -8.42 13.65 6.27
CA ARG A 42 -9.46 14.19 7.15
C ARG A 42 -9.83 13.17 8.22
N PRO A 43 -10.01 13.58 9.49
CA PRO A 43 -10.49 12.69 10.53
C PRO A 43 -11.94 12.27 10.27
N ALA A 44 -12.33 11.07 10.68
CA ALA A 44 -13.66 10.52 10.46
C ALA A 44 -14.76 11.26 11.25
N THR A 45 -14.39 12.10 12.22
CA THR A 45 -15.31 13.07 12.84
C THR A 45 -15.88 14.08 11.84
N GLN A 46 -15.22 14.26 10.68
CA GLN A 46 -15.67 15.13 9.60
C GLN A 46 -16.50 14.40 8.53
N LEU A 47 -16.87 13.13 8.73
CA LEU A 47 -17.81 12.45 7.83
C LEU A 47 -19.11 13.24 7.72
N GLY A 48 -19.67 13.32 6.52
CA GLY A 48 -20.99 13.88 6.23
C GLY A 48 -22.14 13.06 6.81
N PRO A 49 -23.40 13.47 6.54
CA PRO A 49 -24.58 12.78 7.05
C PRO A 49 -24.66 11.29 6.66
N ASP A 50 -24.35 10.97 5.40
CA ASP A 50 -24.31 9.59 4.90
C ASP A 50 -23.18 8.80 5.55
N GLY A 51 -21.97 9.37 5.66
CA GLY A 51 -20.85 8.78 6.39
C GLY A 51 -21.21 8.41 7.82
N ARG A 52 -21.83 9.32 8.56
CA ARG A 52 -22.28 9.09 9.94
C ARG A 52 -23.44 8.08 10.03
N ALA A 53 -24.29 8.00 9.01
CA ALA A 53 -25.33 6.98 8.93
C ALA A 53 -24.73 5.59 8.66
N ALA A 54 -23.71 5.50 7.81
CA ALA A 54 -22.99 4.27 7.51
C ALA A 54 -22.33 3.67 8.77
N LEU A 55 -21.73 4.49 9.63
CA LEU A 55 -21.16 4.02 10.90
C LEU A 55 -22.20 3.51 11.92
N LYS A 56 -23.50 3.66 11.62
CA LYS A 56 -24.64 3.10 12.37
C LYS A 56 -25.35 1.99 11.58
N GLY A 57 -24.73 1.52 10.49
CA GLY A 57 -25.25 0.47 9.63
C GLY A 57 -25.36 -0.87 10.33
N GLN A 58 -26.00 -1.82 9.66
CA GLN A 58 -26.15 -3.18 10.17
C GLN A 58 -24.76 -3.82 10.33
N GLU A 59 -24.58 -4.56 11.43
CA GLU A 59 -23.35 -5.30 11.77
C GLU A 59 -22.12 -4.42 12.06
N VAL A 60 -22.22 -3.10 11.86
CA VAL A 60 -21.15 -2.16 12.21
C VAL A 60 -21.08 -2.00 13.73
N ARG A 61 -19.96 -2.43 14.31
CA ARG A 61 -19.70 -2.23 15.74
C ARG A 61 -19.43 -0.74 16.03
N PRO A 62 -19.76 -0.25 17.24
CA PRO A 62 -19.44 1.13 17.61
C PRO A 62 -17.96 1.45 17.42
N VAL A 63 -17.67 2.45 16.58
CA VAL A 63 -16.31 2.92 16.33
C VAL A 63 -15.91 3.90 17.43
N LYS A 64 -14.86 3.57 18.18
CA LYS A 64 -14.29 4.42 19.23
C LYS A 64 -13.20 5.32 18.65
N ASP A 65 -12.92 6.43 19.33
CA ASP A 65 -11.85 7.39 19.01
C ASP A 65 -11.87 7.85 17.56
N LEU A 66 -13.05 8.29 17.08
CA LEU A 66 -13.30 8.60 15.66
C LEU A 66 -12.38 9.70 15.11
N ASP A 67 -11.78 10.51 15.98
CA ASP A 67 -10.76 11.51 15.67
C ASP A 67 -9.41 10.90 15.23
N LYS A 68 -9.10 9.67 15.66
CA LYS A 68 -7.92 8.91 15.22
C LYS A 68 -8.12 8.19 13.89
N TRP A 69 -9.37 8.03 13.43
CA TRP A 69 -9.68 7.42 12.14
C TRP A 69 -9.60 8.46 11.03
N ARG A 70 -9.08 8.06 9.87
CA ARG A 70 -8.99 8.87 8.65
C ARG A 70 -9.99 8.39 7.63
N ILE A 71 -10.60 9.34 6.92
CA ILE A 71 -11.51 9.05 5.80
C ILE A 71 -10.67 8.63 4.60
N VAL A 72 -10.86 7.40 4.13
CA VAL A 72 -10.27 6.87 2.90
C VAL A 72 -11.20 7.14 1.71
N GLU A 73 -12.49 6.89 1.91
CA GLU A 73 -13.54 7.10 0.90
C GLU A 73 -14.84 7.53 1.59
N GLU A 74 -15.54 8.48 1.00
CA GLU A 74 -16.90 8.83 1.39
C GLU A 74 -17.73 9.13 0.13
N SER A 75 -18.76 8.32 -0.09
CA SER A 75 -19.74 8.49 -1.16
C SER A 75 -21.15 8.13 -0.67
N GLY A 76 -22.16 8.32 -1.52
CA GLY A 76 -23.53 7.92 -1.22
C GLY A 76 -23.73 6.40 -1.12
N GLU A 77 -22.76 5.59 -1.56
CA GLU A 77 -22.84 4.13 -1.60
C GLU A 77 -21.79 3.41 -0.76
N ARG A 78 -20.67 4.07 -0.44
CA ARG A 78 -19.57 3.47 0.30
C ARG A 78 -18.89 4.47 1.22
N VAL A 79 -18.50 3.99 2.39
CA VAL A 79 -17.67 4.70 3.36
C VAL A 79 -16.54 3.77 3.77
N ALA A 80 -15.30 4.25 3.65
CA ALA A 80 -14.12 3.54 4.11
C ALA A 80 -13.31 4.45 5.04
N ILE A 81 -12.97 3.92 6.22
CA ILE A 81 -12.13 4.61 7.20
C ILE A 81 -11.00 3.70 7.67
N ILE A 82 -9.88 4.30 8.03
CA ILE A 82 -8.66 3.61 8.47
C ILE A 82 -8.08 4.27 9.72
N LYS A 83 -7.53 3.50 10.63
CA LYS A 83 -6.86 4.00 11.83
C LYS A 83 -5.53 3.28 12.00
N GLU A 84 -4.46 4.04 12.11
CA GLU A 84 -3.16 3.51 12.53
C GLU A 84 -3.19 3.19 14.04
N PHE A 85 -2.54 2.09 14.43
CA PHE A 85 -2.34 1.75 15.83
C PHE A 85 -1.21 2.57 16.44
N ASP A 86 -1.36 2.93 17.71
CA ASP A 86 -0.29 3.61 18.45
C ASP A 86 0.97 2.71 18.54
N GLU A 87 0.77 1.38 18.59
CA GLU A 87 1.83 0.37 18.47
C GLU A 87 1.38 -0.79 17.54
N PRO A 88 2.26 -1.32 16.67
CA PRO A 88 1.92 -2.48 15.84
C PRO A 88 1.55 -3.72 16.67
N GLU A 89 0.44 -4.37 16.33
CA GLU A 89 -0.03 -5.58 17.00
C GLU A 89 0.49 -6.84 16.32
N LYS A 90 0.84 -7.88 17.09
CA LYS A 90 1.09 -9.23 16.56
C LYS A 90 -0.20 -10.04 16.58
N ARG A 91 -0.64 -10.52 15.41
CA ARG A 91 -1.77 -11.45 15.26
C ARG A 91 -1.28 -12.74 14.62
N GLY A 92 -0.98 -13.72 15.47
CA GLY A 92 -0.26 -14.92 15.05
C GLY A 92 1.13 -14.56 14.50
N ARG A 93 1.41 -14.95 13.25
CA ARG A 93 2.67 -14.60 12.57
C ARG A 93 2.65 -13.22 11.89
N ALA A 94 1.47 -12.61 11.72
CA ALA A 94 1.33 -11.34 11.05
C ALA A 94 1.52 -10.17 12.03
N THR A 95 2.15 -9.09 11.56
CA THR A 95 2.08 -7.78 12.22
C THR A 95 0.97 -6.98 11.56
N VAL A 96 0.09 -6.39 12.37
CA VAL A 96 -0.97 -5.49 11.95
C VAL A 96 -0.63 -4.08 12.41
N THR A 97 -0.77 -3.09 11.53
CA THR A 97 -0.46 -1.68 11.85
C THR A 97 -1.69 -0.80 11.81
N HIS A 98 -2.75 -1.23 11.14
CA HIS A 98 -3.95 -0.44 10.97
C HIS A 98 -5.19 -1.28 11.21
N ASP A 99 -6.26 -0.65 11.68
CA ASP A 99 -7.62 -1.14 11.50
C ASP A 99 -8.25 -0.46 10.28
N PHE A 100 -9.05 -1.21 9.54
CA PHE A 100 -9.77 -0.76 8.36
C PHE A 100 -11.23 -1.18 8.43
N LEU A 101 -12.12 -0.26 8.10
CA LEU A 101 -13.57 -0.46 8.10
C LEU A 101 -14.15 0.01 6.77
N VAL A 102 -14.92 -0.85 6.12
CA VAL A 102 -15.68 -0.55 4.92
C VAL A 102 -17.15 -0.85 5.17
N VAL A 103 -17.99 0.14 4.92
CA VAL A 103 -19.44 0.04 4.98
C VAL A 103 -19.99 0.41 3.61
N GLU A 104 -20.93 -0.36 3.10
CA GLU A 104 -21.57 -0.10 1.82
C GLU A 104 -23.09 -0.12 1.93
N ARG A 105 -23.75 0.59 1.02
CA ARG A 105 -25.16 0.38 0.75
C ARG A 105 -25.35 -0.88 -0.08
N PHE A 106 -26.23 -1.75 0.37
CA PHE A 106 -26.81 -2.78 -0.48
C PHE A 106 -28.17 -3.25 0.05
N GLY A 107 -28.98 -3.79 -0.85
CA GLY A 107 -30.33 -4.23 -0.53
C GLY A 107 -31.35 -3.09 -0.48
N PRO A 108 -32.63 -3.43 -0.24
CA PRO A 108 -33.70 -2.44 -0.18
C PRO A 108 -33.54 -1.50 1.03
N PRO A 109 -34.02 -0.25 0.94
CA PRO A 109 -34.11 0.64 2.11
C PRO A 109 -34.85 -0.02 3.28
N ALA A 110 -34.57 0.45 4.49
CA ALA A 110 -35.35 0.08 5.65
C ALA A 110 -36.81 0.53 5.50
N ALA A 111 -37.72 -0.04 6.30
CA ALA A 111 -39.16 0.28 6.25
C ALA A 111 -39.47 1.78 6.47
N ASP A 112 -38.56 2.51 7.12
CA ASP A 112 -38.64 3.96 7.32
C ASP A 112 -38.03 4.80 6.17
N GLY A 113 -37.70 4.15 5.05
CA GLY A 113 -37.09 4.78 3.88
C GLY A 113 -35.60 5.08 4.02
N ARG A 114 -34.98 4.80 5.17
CA ARG A 114 -33.54 5.03 5.33
C ARG A 114 -32.73 4.05 4.50
N PRO A 115 -31.57 4.50 4.00
CA PRO A 115 -30.69 3.61 3.27
C PRO A 115 -30.17 2.43 4.09
N SER A 116 -30.00 1.31 3.41
CA SER A 116 -29.55 0.06 4.01
C SER A 116 -28.03 -0.01 3.96
N TRP A 117 -27.38 0.54 4.99
CA TRP A 117 -25.94 0.47 5.19
C TRP A 117 -25.56 -0.81 5.93
N HIS A 118 -24.51 -1.47 5.49
CA HIS A 118 -24.07 -2.76 6.02
C HIS A 118 -22.56 -2.85 6.05
N LEU A 119 -22.05 -3.52 7.07
CA LEU A 119 -20.64 -3.86 7.14
C LEU A 119 -20.24 -4.71 5.93
N ARG A 120 -19.13 -4.35 5.29
CA ARG A 120 -18.52 -5.15 4.22
C ARG A 120 -17.21 -5.78 4.63
N SER A 121 -16.39 -4.99 5.30
CA SER A 121 -15.13 -5.46 5.83
C SER A 121 -14.80 -4.68 7.10
N SER A 122 -14.34 -5.39 8.11
CA SER A 122 -13.70 -4.81 9.29
C SER A 122 -12.54 -5.73 9.63
N GLY A 123 -11.34 -5.18 9.74
CA GLY A 123 -10.17 -5.99 9.99
C GLY A 123 -8.91 -5.19 10.14
N GLY A 124 -7.91 -5.85 10.71
CA GLY A 124 -6.57 -5.30 10.78
C GLY A 124 -5.84 -5.54 9.47
N CYS A 125 -5.05 -4.56 9.01
CA CYS A 125 -4.13 -4.74 7.90
C CYS A 125 -2.72 -4.24 8.20
N ASN A 126 -1.79 -4.78 7.40
CA ASN A 126 -0.42 -4.31 7.30
C ASN A 126 -0.33 -3.55 5.98
N LEU A 127 -0.29 -2.21 6.03
CA LEU A 127 -0.25 -1.42 4.79
C LEU A 127 1.04 -1.68 4.02
N GLN A 128 0.88 -2.13 2.78
CA GLN A 128 1.96 -2.40 1.84
C GLN A 128 1.83 -1.48 0.64
N ARG A 129 2.94 -0.94 0.15
CA ARG A 129 2.92 -0.06 -1.03
C ARG A 129 2.48 -0.87 -2.24
N ASP A 130 1.63 -0.28 -3.08
CA ASP A 130 1.33 -0.86 -4.38
C ASP A 130 2.56 -0.70 -5.29
N LEU A 131 3.12 -1.82 -5.74
CA LEU A 131 4.28 -1.88 -6.62
C LEU A 131 3.91 -2.41 -8.02
N GLY A 132 2.61 -2.42 -8.36
CA GLY A 132 2.11 -2.96 -9.62
C GLY A 132 2.31 -4.47 -9.70
N ASP A 133 3.06 -4.93 -10.71
CA ASP A 133 3.31 -6.35 -10.94
C ASP A 133 4.31 -6.98 -9.96
N LEU A 134 4.97 -6.16 -9.13
CA LEU A 134 5.91 -6.62 -8.11
C LEU A 134 5.20 -6.90 -6.79
N GLY A 135 5.54 -8.01 -6.13
CA GLY A 135 5.14 -8.25 -4.75
C GLY A 135 6.06 -7.54 -3.76
N VAL A 136 5.50 -6.99 -2.69
CA VAL A 136 6.31 -6.49 -1.57
C VAL A 136 7.01 -7.66 -0.87
N ALA A 137 8.30 -7.50 -0.61
CA ALA A 137 9.10 -8.51 0.08
C ALA A 137 9.27 -8.21 1.57
N GLU A 138 9.47 -9.28 2.34
CA GLU A 138 10.12 -9.17 3.65
C GLU A 138 11.62 -8.96 3.45
N VAL A 139 12.20 -8.05 4.23
CA VAL A 139 13.59 -7.64 4.09
C VAL A 139 14.24 -7.62 5.47
N ALA A 140 15.38 -8.29 5.58
CA ALA A 140 16.20 -8.31 6.78
C ALA A 140 17.68 -8.04 6.43
N LEU A 141 18.49 -7.64 7.41
CA LEU A 141 19.95 -7.54 7.25
C LEU A 141 20.56 -8.93 7.18
N ASP A 142 21.55 -9.13 6.31
CA ASP A 142 22.31 -10.38 6.26
C ASP A 142 23.30 -10.45 7.47
N PRO A 143 23.08 -11.35 8.45
CA PRO A 143 23.97 -11.46 9.59
C PRO A 143 25.36 -12.00 9.23
N ALA A 144 25.49 -12.72 8.11
CA ALA A 144 26.77 -13.24 7.63
C ALA A 144 27.63 -12.16 6.95
N LYS A 145 27.02 -11.04 6.55
CA LYS A 145 27.68 -9.91 5.88
C LYS A 145 27.27 -8.58 6.52
N PRO A 146 27.93 -8.15 7.60
CA PRO A 146 27.66 -6.86 8.21
C PRO A 146 27.76 -5.73 7.19
N ALA A 147 26.81 -4.79 7.21
CA ALA A 147 26.84 -3.62 6.35
C ALA A 147 28.06 -2.76 6.74
N THR A 148 29.09 -2.76 5.90
CA THR A 148 30.32 -1.99 6.11
C THR A 148 30.55 -1.12 4.89
N GLY A 149 30.97 0.13 5.11
CA GLY A 149 31.13 1.09 4.02
C GLY A 149 29.82 1.31 3.26
N ASN A 150 29.88 1.18 1.93
CA ASN A 150 28.82 1.56 1.00
C ASN A 150 27.91 0.40 0.59
N SER A 151 28.13 -0.82 1.09
CA SER A 151 27.35 -1.98 0.66
C SER A 151 26.41 -2.44 1.79
N LEU A 152 25.12 -2.48 1.48
CA LEU A 152 24.08 -2.97 2.37
C LEU A 152 23.65 -4.37 1.93
N HIS A 153 24.03 -5.37 2.71
CA HIS A 153 23.73 -6.77 2.45
C HIS A 153 22.42 -7.17 3.14
N LEU A 154 21.49 -7.69 2.33
CA LEU A 154 20.11 -7.98 2.71
C LEU A 154 19.79 -9.44 2.45
N LEU A 155 18.83 -9.93 3.22
CA LEU A 155 18.07 -11.15 2.96
C LEU A 155 16.67 -10.73 2.54
N VAL A 156 16.28 -11.08 1.32
CA VAL A 156 14.98 -10.74 0.74
C VAL A 156 14.15 -12.01 0.62
N THR A 157 12.97 -12.01 1.23
CA THR A 157 12.02 -13.13 1.19
C THR A 157 10.73 -12.66 0.53
N GLU A 158 10.37 -13.26 -0.60
CA GLU A 158 9.11 -12.93 -1.26
C GLU A 158 7.92 -13.47 -0.47
N GLN A 159 6.80 -12.73 -0.47
CA GLN A 159 5.58 -13.15 0.22
C GLN A 159 4.65 -13.98 -0.67
N ALA A 160 4.75 -13.82 -1.99
CA ALA A 160 3.96 -14.60 -2.95
C ALA A 160 4.40 -16.07 -2.94
N CYS A 161 3.48 -17.00 -3.21
CA CYS A 161 3.83 -18.42 -3.25
C CYS A 161 4.76 -18.70 -4.44
N ALA A 162 5.92 -19.30 -4.18
CA ALA A 162 6.92 -19.62 -5.20
C ALA A 162 7.39 -21.09 -5.16
N GLY A 163 6.65 -21.98 -4.46
CA GLY A 163 6.97 -23.40 -4.42
C GLY A 163 8.34 -23.72 -3.83
N GLY A 164 8.88 -22.85 -2.97
CA GLY A 164 10.21 -22.98 -2.39
C GLY A 164 11.36 -22.48 -3.27
N GLN A 165 11.08 -21.83 -4.40
CA GLN A 165 12.10 -21.19 -5.24
C GLN A 165 12.65 -19.92 -4.59
N SER A 166 13.94 -19.64 -4.77
CA SER A 166 14.53 -18.36 -4.38
C SER A 166 14.11 -17.23 -5.32
N ALA A 167 14.24 -15.99 -4.84
CA ALA A 167 13.97 -14.77 -5.59
C ALA A 167 15.15 -14.34 -6.49
N ASP A 168 16.10 -15.24 -6.76
CA ASP A 168 17.29 -14.93 -7.55
C ASP A 168 16.91 -14.37 -8.93
N GLY A 169 17.51 -13.24 -9.30
CA GLY A 169 17.22 -12.53 -10.55
C GLY A 169 15.87 -11.80 -10.60
N ARG A 170 15.00 -11.95 -9.59
CA ARG A 170 13.64 -11.37 -9.55
C ARG A 170 13.49 -10.18 -8.60
N ILE A 171 14.49 -9.92 -7.76
CA ILE A 171 14.50 -8.79 -6.83
C ILE A 171 14.71 -7.47 -7.60
N ARG A 172 13.95 -6.44 -7.25
CA ARG A 172 14.04 -5.08 -7.82
C ARG A 172 14.05 -4.04 -6.69
N VAL A 173 15.01 -3.11 -6.75
CA VAL A 173 14.97 -1.88 -5.93
C VAL A 173 14.10 -0.87 -6.66
N VAL A 174 12.88 -0.68 -6.17
CA VAL A 174 11.89 0.26 -6.75
C VAL A 174 12.15 1.69 -6.27
N GLY A 175 12.72 1.83 -5.07
CA GLY A 175 13.09 3.12 -4.50
C GLY A 175 14.26 2.99 -3.52
N LEU A 176 15.16 3.95 -3.60
CA LEU A 176 16.27 4.15 -2.67
C LEU A 176 16.37 5.65 -2.39
N GLU A 177 16.06 6.04 -1.16
CA GLU A 177 16.27 7.40 -0.68
C GLU A 177 17.33 7.37 0.42
N GLU A 178 18.42 8.08 0.20
CA GLU A 178 19.50 8.23 1.17
C GLU A 178 19.44 9.61 1.81
N THR A 179 19.20 9.64 3.11
CA THR A 179 19.26 10.85 3.92
C THR A 179 20.47 10.79 4.85
N ASP A 180 20.65 11.81 5.70
CA ASP A 180 21.72 11.81 6.71
C ASP A 180 21.41 10.90 7.92
N ARG A 181 20.16 10.42 8.06
CA ARG A 181 19.72 9.60 9.19
C ARG A 181 19.20 8.24 8.81
N ASP A 182 18.65 8.12 7.61
CA ASP A 182 17.98 6.91 7.13
C ASP A 182 18.43 6.54 5.72
N VAL A 183 18.44 5.23 5.44
CA VAL A 183 18.46 4.66 4.09
C VAL A 183 17.11 3.98 3.88
N ARG A 184 16.23 4.58 3.08
CA ARG A 184 14.86 4.10 2.88
C ARG A 184 14.79 3.30 1.59
N LEU A 185 14.37 2.05 1.72
CA LEU A 185 14.34 1.07 0.65
C LEU A 185 12.91 0.65 0.34
N VAL A 186 12.59 0.59 -0.95
CA VAL A 186 11.39 -0.07 -1.46
C VAL A 186 11.87 -1.21 -2.34
N ILE A 187 11.72 -2.44 -1.86
CA ILE A 187 12.13 -3.65 -2.58
C ILE A 187 10.88 -4.42 -2.99
N GLY A 188 10.79 -4.71 -4.28
CA GLY A 188 9.77 -5.57 -4.87
C GLY A 188 10.41 -6.84 -5.44
N VAL A 189 9.59 -7.88 -5.59
CA VAL A 189 10.00 -9.14 -6.22
C VAL A 189 9.01 -9.49 -7.33
N GLU A 190 9.53 -9.74 -8.54
CA GLU A 190 8.73 -10.26 -9.65
C GLU A 190 8.22 -11.67 -9.30
N ARG A 191 7.01 -12.03 -9.72
CA ARG A 191 6.45 -13.37 -9.47
C ARG A 191 7.36 -14.47 -10.04
N ALA A 192 7.43 -15.60 -9.34
CA ALA A 192 8.11 -16.78 -9.86
C ALA A 192 7.46 -17.26 -11.17
N PRO A 193 8.24 -17.70 -12.17
CA PRO A 193 7.70 -18.12 -13.46
C PRO A 193 6.82 -19.37 -13.32
N GLY A 194 5.78 -19.47 -14.16
CA GLY A 194 4.78 -20.54 -14.13
C GLY A 194 3.45 -20.10 -13.52
N ASP A 195 2.39 -20.85 -13.83
CA ASP A 195 1.01 -20.41 -13.56
C ASP A 195 0.49 -20.79 -12.17
N MET A 196 1.10 -21.80 -11.53
CA MET A 196 0.66 -22.30 -10.22
C MET A 196 1.85 -22.69 -9.34
N HIS A 197 1.88 -22.15 -8.13
CA HIS A 197 2.90 -22.43 -7.12
C HIS A 197 2.26 -22.85 -5.80
N THR A 198 2.93 -23.73 -5.06
CA THR A 198 2.53 -24.08 -3.70
C THR A 198 3.10 -23.08 -2.69
N CYS A 199 2.44 -22.94 -1.54
CA CYS A 199 2.82 -21.99 -0.49
C CYS A 199 3.60 -22.70 0.63
N LEU A 200 4.67 -23.43 0.28
CA LEU A 200 5.51 -24.16 1.23
C LEU A 200 6.53 -23.26 1.99
N GLY A 201 6.38 -21.94 1.86
CA GLY A 201 7.38 -20.95 2.27
C GLY A 201 8.45 -20.74 1.20
N ASN A 202 9.14 -19.60 1.27
CA ASN A 202 10.16 -19.23 0.31
C ASN A 202 11.50 -19.01 1.03
N PRO A 203 12.63 -19.46 0.46
CA PRO A 203 13.95 -19.22 1.05
C PRO A 203 14.34 -17.74 0.97
N ALA A 204 15.02 -17.26 2.01
CA ALA A 204 15.61 -15.93 2.00
C ALA A 204 16.73 -15.86 0.95
N THR A 205 16.68 -14.84 0.09
CA THR A 205 17.60 -14.66 -1.04
C THR A 205 18.57 -13.53 -0.75
N PRO A 206 19.89 -13.77 -0.73
CA PRO A 206 20.87 -12.71 -0.54
C PRO A 206 20.81 -11.65 -1.65
N TYR A 207 20.83 -10.38 -1.26
CA TYR A 207 20.83 -9.25 -2.18
C TYR A 207 21.72 -8.13 -1.64
N THR A 208 22.42 -7.41 -2.51
CA THR A 208 23.27 -6.28 -2.11
C THR A 208 22.76 -5.01 -2.76
N VAL A 209 22.57 -3.98 -1.94
CA VAL A 209 22.28 -2.61 -2.39
C VAL A 209 23.55 -1.79 -2.21
N GLU A 210 23.99 -1.16 -3.29
CA GLU A 210 25.10 -0.19 -3.23
C GLU A 210 24.56 1.20 -2.86
N LEU A 211 25.22 1.84 -1.90
CA LEU A 211 24.90 3.16 -1.37
C LEU A 211 25.89 4.20 -1.92
N SER A 212 25.39 5.41 -2.16
CA SER A 212 26.24 6.55 -2.57
C SER A 212 27.16 7.03 -1.44
N ARG A 213 26.79 6.79 -0.19
CA ARG A 213 27.58 7.10 1.01
C ARG A 213 27.69 5.89 1.93
N PRO A 214 28.71 5.83 2.81
CA PRO A 214 28.80 4.77 3.81
C PRO A 214 27.57 4.71 4.72
N LEU A 215 27.08 3.52 5.10
CA LEU A 215 25.90 3.39 5.97
C LEU A 215 26.09 4.16 7.29
N GLY A 216 27.22 3.96 7.96
CA GLY A 216 27.55 4.64 9.22
C GLY A 216 26.46 4.39 10.27
N ASP A 217 26.01 5.48 10.92
CA ASP A 217 24.94 5.45 11.93
C ASP A 217 23.52 5.57 11.31
N ARG A 218 23.40 5.54 9.98
CA ARG A 218 22.10 5.66 9.32
C ARG A 218 21.30 4.38 9.49
N VAL A 219 20.01 4.53 9.71
CA VAL A 219 19.10 3.40 9.93
C VAL A 219 18.52 2.92 8.59
N PRO A 220 18.77 1.66 8.18
CA PRO A 220 18.09 1.10 7.02
C PRO A 220 16.61 0.87 7.34
N ARG A 221 15.72 1.34 6.47
CA ARG A 221 14.26 1.23 6.65
C ARG A 221 13.58 0.63 5.43
N ASN A 222 12.64 -0.26 5.65
CA ASN A 222 11.71 -0.76 4.65
C ASN A 222 10.55 0.24 4.51
N ALA A 223 10.60 1.01 3.42
CA ALA A 223 9.62 1.99 3.02
C ALA A 223 8.52 1.42 2.12
N ALA A 224 8.53 0.12 1.81
CA ALA A 224 7.41 -0.56 1.18
C ALA A 224 6.24 -0.79 2.17
N LEU A 225 6.41 -0.46 3.46
CA LEU A 225 5.41 -0.62 4.51
C LEU A 225 5.01 0.72 5.11
N HIS A 226 3.78 0.79 5.64
CA HIS A 226 3.31 1.93 6.43
C HIS A 226 2.87 1.52 7.85
N PRO A 227 3.41 2.17 8.90
CA PRO A 227 4.57 3.06 8.87
C PRO A 227 5.85 2.33 8.41
N MET A 228 6.87 3.08 7.99
CA MET A 228 8.15 2.49 7.59
C MET A 228 8.77 1.71 8.75
N ARG A 229 9.37 0.56 8.46
CA ARG A 229 9.99 -0.30 9.49
C ARG A 229 11.49 -0.28 9.40
N GLU A 230 12.17 -0.34 10.53
CA GLU A 230 13.60 -0.62 10.53
C GLU A 230 13.88 -2.01 9.96
N ILE A 231 14.91 -2.11 9.13
CA ILE A 231 15.41 -3.38 8.61
C ILE A 231 16.45 -3.89 9.62
N VAL A 232 16.08 -4.93 10.35
CA VAL A 232 16.90 -5.56 11.37
C VAL A 232 17.37 -6.94 10.91
N LYS A 233 18.24 -7.58 11.70
CA LYS A 233 18.59 -8.99 11.49
C LYS A 233 17.36 -9.89 11.76
N PRO A 234 17.22 -11.05 11.08
CA PRO A 234 16.09 -11.97 11.26
C PRO A 234 15.91 -12.46 12.69
#